data_AF-A0A661VNP5-F1
#
_entry.id   AF-A0A661VNP5-F1
#
_cell.length_a   1.000
_cell.length_b   1.000
_cell.length_c   1.000
_cell.angle_alpha   90.00
_cell.angle_beta   90.00
_cell.angle_gamma   90.00
#
_symmetry.space_group_name_H-M   'P 1'
#
loop_
_entity.id
_entity.type
_entity.pdbx_description
1 polymer ?
#
loop_
_entity_poly.entity_id
_entity_poly.type
_entity_poly.pdbx_seq_one_letter_code
_entity_poly.pdbx_strand_id
1 'polypeptide(L)'
;MWAWMRWICSSLAGGSPSKWARPSRKAAGGRAPSSNSTQVLVTLPQTHPSPLKPDSIRTVPLCLREKSYVGLIPFIAGAADEAQVERILAHLRNPAEFWSNYGIRSLSADSELYEPGCSQSGWKNSNWRGPVWLPINYLLVQAIAKHDPALAEKLRENLITAVESEWQRTGHFFEYYHAETGEGLGADHQTGWTALVANLIYERWGK
;
A
#
# COMPACT_ATOMS: atom_id res chain seq x y z
N MET A 1 12.87 16.01 -10.16
CA MET A 1 12.84 16.13 -8.68
C MET A 1 11.46 16.63 -8.28
N TRP A 2 10.79 15.86 -7.43
CA TRP A 2 9.37 15.99 -7.01
C TRP A 2 9.14 17.30 -6.27
N ALA A 3 7.99 17.94 -6.47
CA ALA A 3 7.70 19.28 -5.96
C ALA A 3 7.90 19.38 -4.44
N TRP A 4 7.45 18.37 -3.68
CA TRP A 4 7.66 18.33 -2.22
C TRP A 4 9.12 18.15 -1.84
N MET A 5 9.87 17.28 -2.53
CA MET A 5 11.26 17.04 -2.18
C MET A 5 12.09 18.29 -2.43
N ARG A 6 11.82 19.00 -3.54
CA ARG A 6 12.44 20.31 -3.80
C ARG A 6 12.10 21.29 -2.68
N TRP A 7 10.83 21.39 -2.30
CA TRP A 7 10.39 22.29 -1.24
C TRP A 7 11.03 21.97 0.12
N ILE A 8 11.04 20.71 0.54
CA ILE A 8 11.71 20.26 1.78
C ILE A 8 13.21 20.56 1.73
N CYS A 9 13.91 20.14 0.67
CA CYS A 9 15.35 20.35 0.56
C CYS A 9 15.70 21.85 0.51
N SER A 10 14.87 22.67 -0.13
CA SER A 10 15.08 24.13 -0.22
C SER A 10 14.78 24.84 1.12
N SER A 11 13.73 24.42 1.83
CA SER A 11 13.39 24.96 3.16
C SER A 11 14.41 24.58 4.23
N LEU A 12 15.02 23.39 4.13
CA LEU A 12 16.11 22.97 5.02
C LEU A 12 17.45 23.65 4.67
N ALA A 13 17.66 24.05 3.42
CA ALA A 13 18.85 24.78 2.98
C ALA A 13 18.81 26.29 3.32
N GLY A 14 17.64 26.84 3.63
CA GLY A 14 17.45 28.24 4.03
C GLY A 14 17.58 28.44 5.54
N GLY A 15 18.75 28.93 6.00
CA GLY A 15 18.99 29.22 7.41
C GLY A 15 18.14 30.36 7.98
N SER A 16 17.27 30.04 8.93
CA SER A 16 17.13 30.76 10.22
C SER A 16 16.32 29.91 11.22
N PRO A 17 16.97 29.18 12.15
CA PRO A 17 16.29 28.41 13.17
C PRO A 17 16.07 29.25 14.44
N SER A 18 15.29 30.33 14.38
CA SER A 18 14.98 31.13 15.58
C SER A 18 13.73 30.67 16.35
N LYS A 19 13.09 29.55 15.97
CA LYS A 19 11.87 29.05 16.66
C LYS A 19 11.92 27.63 17.20
N TRP A 20 13.06 26.95 17.17
CA TRP A 20 13.20 25.64 17.81
C TRP A 20 13.96 25.74 19.14
N ALA A 21 13.45 26.57 20.06
CA ALA A 21 13.92 26.55 21.44
C ALA A 21 13.48 25.23 22.10
N ARG A 22 14.44 24.34 22.36
CA ARG A 22 14.24 23.13 23.17
C ARG A 22 13.84 23.53 24.61
N PRO A 23 12.80 22.92 25.20
CA PRO A 23 12.68 22.91 26.65
C PRO A 23 13.81 22.05 27.23
N SER A 24 14.54 22.58 28.21
CA SER A 24 15.57 21.84 28.94
C SER A 24 14.92 20.69 29.73
N ARG A 25 15.31 19.44 29.42
CA ARG A 25 14.95 18.28 30.24
C ARG A 25 15.87 18.23 31.46
N LYS A 26 15.29 18.33 32.66
CA LYS A 26 15.94 17.85 33.89
C LYS A 26 16.14 16.34 33.76
N ALA A 27 17.35 15.88 34.06
CA ALA A 27 17.67 14.46 34.15
C ALA A 27 16.95 13.84 35.35
N ALA A 28 16.10 12.85 35.12
CA ALA A 28 15.61 11.93 36.15
C ALA A 28 16.23 10.57 35.86
N GLY A 29 17.21 10.19 36.70
CA GLY A 29 17.79 8.85 36.71
C GLY A 29 16.82 7.86 37.34
N GLY A 30 16.56 6.77 36.65
CA GLY A 30 15.84 5.61 37.15
C GLY A 30 16.21 4.41 36.29
N ARG A 31 17.02 3.51 36.83
CA ARG A 31 17.48 2.29 36.15
C ARG A 31 16.39 1.22 36.33
N ALA A 32 15.76 0.77 35.25
CA ALA A 32 14.84 -0.36 35.27
C ALA A 32 15.63 -1.70 35.28
N PRO A 33 15.14 -2.75 35.96
CA PRO A 33 15.84 -4.03 36.02
C PRO A 33 15.67 -4.83 34.71
N SER A 34 16.71 -5.56 34.35
CA SER A 34 16.77 -6.43 33.18
C SER A 34 15.91 -7.69 33.38
N SER A 35 14.90 -7.90 32.54
CA SER A 35 14.22 -9.19 32.42
C SER A 35 14.92 -10.06 31.38
N ASN A 36 15.33 -11.27 31.79
CA ASN A 36 15.85 -12.30 30.90
C ASN A 36 14.76 -12.76 29.92
N SER A 37 14.93 -12.46 28.64
CA SER A 37 14.07 -12.94 27.57
C SER A 37 14.54 -14.32 27.10
N THR A 38 13.90 -15.39 27.58
CA THR A 38 14.05 -16.72 26.98
C THR A 38 13.40 -16.71 25.60
N GLN A 39 14.20 -16.83 24.54
CA GLN A 39 13.67 -17.02 23.19
C GLN A 39 13.01 -18.40 23.09
N VAL A 40 11.68 -18.41 22.98
CA VAL A 40 10.94 -19.61 22.59
C VAL A 40 11.02 -19.71 21.06
N LEU A 41 11.85 -20.62 20.55
CA LEU A 41 11.84 -20.99 19.14
C LEU A 41 10.52 -21.71 18.85
N VAL A 42 9.59 -21.01 18.20
CA VAL A 42 8.38 -21.65 17.63
C VAL A 42 8.77 -22.26 16.29
N THR A 43 8.92 -23.57 16.24
CA THR A 43 9.11 -24.30 14.98
C THR A 43 7.76 -24.40 14.26
N LEU A 44 7.59 -23.71 13.14
CA LEU A 44 6.40 -23.85 12.31
C LEU A 44 6.40 -25.23 11.63
N PRO A 45 5.28 -25.98 11.63
CA PRO A 45 5.19 -27.24 10.91
C PRO A 45 5.34 -26.99 9.40
N GLN A 46 6.23 -27.76 8.76
CA GLN A 46 6.59 -27.67 7.33
C GLN A 46 5.54 -28.32 6.41
N THR A 47 4.37 -28.69 6.93
CA THR A 47 3.32 -29.33 6.14
C THR A 47 2.47 -28.27 5.46
N HIS A 48 2.65 -28.09 4.16
CA HIS A 48 1.69 -27.35 3.34
C HIS A 48 0.31 -28.02 3.44
N PRO A 49 -0.75 -27.27 3.76
CA PRO A 49 -2.09 -27.83 3.76
C PRO A 49 -2.43 -28.35 2.35
N SER A 50 -3.05 -29.52 2.26
CA SER A 50 -3.49 -30.08 0.99
C SER A 50 -4.47 -29.12 0.29
N PRO A 51 -4.49 -29.07 -1.06
CA PRO A 51 -5.45 -28.27 -1.79
C PRO A 51 -6.88 -28.56 -1.34
N LEU A 52 -7.69 -27.52 -1.15
CA LEU A 52 -9.11 -27.68 -0.84
C LEU A 52 -9.80 -28.46 -1.97
N LYS A 53 -10.64 -29.43 -1.60
CA LYS A 53 -11.40 -30.22 -2.58
C LYS A 53 -12.34 -29.30 -3.39
N PRO A 54 -12.51 -29.51 -4.70
CA PRO A 54 -13.30 -28.63 -5.57
C PRO A 54 -14.73 -28.33 -5.05
N ASP A 55 -15.38 -29.33 -4.45
CA ASP A 55 -16.76 -29.21 -3.95
C ASP A 55 -16.89 -28.36 -2.66
N SER A 56 -15.79 -28.10 -1.96
CA SER A 56 -15.78 -27.23 -0.77
C SER A 56 -15.80 -25.73 -1.09
N ILE A 57 -15.62 -25.36 -2.37
CA ILE A 57 -15.67 -23.97 -2.85
C ILE A 57 -17.08 -23.37 -2.73
N ARG A 58 -18.13 -24.22 -2.69
CA ARG A 58 -19.52 -23.77 -2.60
C ARG A 58 -19.92 -23.22 -1.22
N THR A 59 -19.25 -23.65 -0.15
CA THR A 59 -19.51 -23.23 1.24
C THR A 59 -18.59 -22.10 1.74
N VAL A 60 -17.72 -21.60 0.87
CA VAL A 60 -16.79 -20.54 1.22
C VAL A 60 -17.55 -19.20 1.30
N PRO A 61 -17.36 -18.40 2.37
CA PRO A 61 -17.99 -17.09 2.50
C PRO A 61 -17.82 -16.23 1.24
N LEU A 62 -18.86 -15.48 0.87
CA LEU A 62 -18.89 -14.64 -0.34
C LEU A 62 -17.66 -13.74 -0.47
N CYS A 63 -17.12 -13.25 0.65
CA CYS A 63 -15.92 -12.41 0.69
C CYS A 63 -14.64 -13.07 0.10
N LEU A 64 -14.59 -14.40 0.01
CA LEU A 64 -13.49 -15.15 -0.61
C LEU A 64 -13.69 -15.38 -2.12
N ARG A 65 -14.83 -14.97 -2.68
CA ARG A 65 -15.11 -15.03 -4.12
C ARG A 65 -14.89 -13.68 -4.81
N GLU A 66 -14.68 -12.62 -4.05
CA GLU A 66 -14.43 -11.28 -4.57
C GLU A 66 -12.99 -11.13 -5.07
N LYS A 67 -12.85 -10.51 -6.24
CA LYS A 67 -11.55 -10.07 -6.76
C LYS A 67 -11.06 -8.88 -5.93
N SER A 68 -10.27 -9.16 -4.90
CA SER A 68 -9.74 -8.16 -3.97
C SER A 68 -8.24 -8.37 -3.70
N TYR A 69 -7.63 -7.45 -2.96
CA TYR A 69 -6.25 -7.61 -2.48
C TYR A 69 -5.99 -8.94 -1.77
N VAL A 70 -6.99 -9.51 -1.08
CA VAL A 70 -6.85 -10.81 -0.41
C VAL A 70 -6.47 -11.90 -1.41
N GLY A 71 -7.09 -11.91 -2.59
CA GLY A 71 -6.79 -12.85 -3.67
C GLY A 71 -5.42 -12.65 -4.32
N LEU A 72 -4.79 -11.48 -4.12
CA LEU A 72 -3.47 -11.16 -4.65
C LEU A 72 -2.32 -11.52 -3.70
N ILE A 73 -2.61 -11.83 -2.44
CA ILE A 73 -1.57 -12.16 -1.44
C ILE A 73 -0.69 -13.35 -1.87
N PRO A 74 -1.22 -14.47 -2.41
CA PRO A 74 -0.37 -15.57 -2.89
C PRO A 74 0.59 -15.14 -4.01
N PHE A 75 0.15 -14.25 -4.91
CA PHE A 75 1.01 -13.70 -5.96
C PHE A 75 2.11 -12.80 -5.39
N ILE A 76 1.76 -11.88 -4.48
CA ILE A 76 2.71 -11.02 -3.78
C ILE A 76 3.76 -11.87 -3.01
N ALA A 77 3.32 -12.95 -2.38
CA ALA A 77 4.18 -13.86 -1.63
C ALA A 77 5.04 -14.78 -2.51
N GLY A 78 4.83 -14.79 -3.84
CA GLY A 78 5.54 -15.69 -4.76
C GLY A 78 5.10 -17.15 -4.68
N ALA A 79 3.91 -17.42 -4.16
CA ALA A 79 3.34 -18.76 -4.03
C ALA A 79 2.46 -19.16 -5.23
N ALA A 80 2.21 -18.25 -6.17
CA ALA A 80 1.41 -18.50 -7.37
C ALA A 80 2.23 -19.24 -8.45
N ASP A 81 1.62 -20.23 -9.11
CA ASP A 81 2.21 -20.88 -10.28
C ASP A 81 2.17 -19.97 -11.53
N GLU A 82 2.88 -20.34 -12.59
CA GLU A 82 2.98 -19.52 -13.81
C GLU A 82 1.61 -19.24 -14.46
N ALA A 83 0.72 -20.22 -14.50
CA ALA A 83 -0.61 -20.04 -15.06
C ALA A 83 -1.48 -19.11 -14.19
N GLN A 84 -1.32 -19.17 -12.86
CA GLN A 84 -1.95 -18.26 -11.92
C GLN A 84 -1.42 -16.83 -12.08
N VAL A 85 -0.09 -16.68 -12.21
CA VAL A 85 0.55 -15.37 -12.45
C VAL A 85 -0.01 -14.73 -13.71
N GLU A 86 -0.06 -15.45 -14.83
CA GLU A 86 -0.60 -14.91 -16.09
C GLU A 86 -2.05 -14.45 -15.96
N ARG A 87 -2.90 -15.24 -15.30
CA ARG A 87 -4.30 -14.85 -15.01
C ARG A 87 -4.37 -13.60 -14.13
N ILE A 88 -3.57 -13.54 -13.07
CA ILE A 88 -3.55 -12.39 -12.15
C ILE A 88 -3.10 -11.14 -12.88
N LEU A 89 -2.03 -11.20 -13.67
CA LEU A 89 -1.55 -10.06 -14.45
C LEU A 89 -2.60 -9.61 -15.49
N ALA A 90 -3.37 -10.53 -16.09
CA ALA A 90 -4.48 -10.16 -16.98
C ALA A 90 -5.55 -9.34 -16.25
N HIS A 91 -5.96 -9.76 -15.04
CA HIS A 91 -6.90 -9.02 -14.21
C HIS A 91 -6.34 -7.67 -13.75
N LEU A 92 -5.05 -7.63 -13.36
CA LEU A 92 -4.40 -6.39 -12.91
C LEU A 92 -4.31 -5.34 -14.01
N ARG A 93 -4.20 -5.73 -15.29
CA ARG A 93 -4.19 -4.81 -16.44
C ARG A 93 -5.57 -4.30 -16.83
N ASN A 94 -6.65 -4.92 -16.34
CA ASN A 94 -8.00 -4.63 -16.80
C ASN A 94 -8.58 -3.40 -16.08
N PRO A 95 -8.90 -2.30 -16.80
CA PRO A 95 -9.45 -1.09 -16.19
C PRO A 95 -10.88 -1.24 -15.68
N ALA A 96 -11.66 -2.18 -16.22
CA ALA A 96 -12.99 -2.53 -15.71
C ALA A 96 -12.92 -3.35 -14.41
N GLU A 97 -11.72 -3.73 -13.98
CA GLU A 97 -11.47 -4.51 -12.79
C GLU A 97 -10.53 -3.75 -11.85
N PHE A 98 -9.23 -4.07 -11.88
CA PHE A 98 -8.27 -3.59 -10.91
C PHE A 98 -7.54 -2.30 -11.32
N TRP A 99 -7.32 -2.09 -12.61
CA TRP A 99 -6.42 -1.02 -13.07
C TRP A 99 -7.08 0.36 -12.99
N SER A 100 -6.48 1.29 -12.25
CA SER A 100 -6.84 2.69 -12.30
C SER A 100 -5.64 3.59 -12.62
N ASN A 101 -5.91 4.85 -12.97
CA ASN A 101 -4.86 5.84 -13.23
C ASN A 101 -4.07 6.23 -11.97
N TYR A 102 -4.51 5.79 -10.78
CA TYR A 102 -3.93 6.14 -9.50
C TYR A 102 -3.33 4.93 -8.77
N GLY A 103 -3.58 3.71 -9.25
CA GLY A 103 -3.04 2.46 -8.72
C GLY A 103 -3.95 1.26 -8.95
N ILE A 104 -3.62 0.12 -8.32
CA ILE A 104 -4.48 -1.06 -8.27
C ILE A 104 -5.54 -0.89 -7.19
N ARG A 105 -6.81 -1.04 -7.55
CA ARG A 105 -7.97 -0.98 -6.65
C ARG A 105 -7.95 -2.09 -5.60
N SER A 106 -8.39 -1.80 -4.38
CA SER A 106 -8.50 -2.81 -3.30
C SER A 106 -9.53 -3.90 -3.55
N LEU A 107 -10.56 -3.56 -4.32
CA LEU A 107 -11.59 -4.46 -4.83
C LEU A 107 -11.84 -4.12 -6.30
N SER A 108 -12.09 -5.14 -7.11
CA SER A 108 -12.39 -5.00 -8.52
C SER A 108 -13.64 -4.14 -8.76
N ALA A 109 -13.57 -3.28 -9.77
CA ALA A 109 -14.65 -2.35 -10.10
C ALA A 109 -15.93 -3.03 -10.64
N ASP A 110 -15.87 -4.31 -11.01
CA ASP A 110 -17.03 -5.09 -11.45
C ASP A 110 -17.78 -5.79 -10.29
N SER A 111 -17.31 -5.63 -9.05
CA SER A 111 -18.03 -6.11 -7.87
C SER A 111 -19.21 -5.20 -7.53
N GLU A 112 -20.35 -5.78 -7.16
CA GLU A 112 -21.49 -5.02 -6.60
C GLU A 112 -21.13 -4.30 -5.28
N LEU A 113 -20.04 -4.75 -4.64
CA LEU A 113 -19.54 -4.16 -3.41
C LEU A 113 -18.58 -2.99 -3.66
N TYR A 114 -18.30 -2.63 -4.91
CA TYR A 114 -17.30 -1.61 -5.24
C TYR A 114 -17.68 -0.21 -4.76
N GLU A 115 -16.77 0.41 -4.01
CA GLU A 115 -16.86 1.79 -3.52
C GLU A 115 -15.47 2.45 -3.68
N PRO A 116 -15.27 3.37 -4.63
CA PRO A 116 -13.93 3.86 -5.01
C PRO A 116 -13.26 4.75 -3.97
N GLY A 117 -14.00 5.24 -2.98
CA GLY A 117 -13.56 6.22 -1.98
C GLY A 117 -13.94 5.84 -0.56
N CYS A 118 -14.36 6.82 0.26
CA CYS A 118 -14.89 6.53 1.59
C CYS A 118 -16.12 5.61 1.51
N SER A 119 -16.26 4.73 2.49
CA SER A 119 -17.41 3.82 2.54
C SER A 119 -18.68 4.62 2.77
N GLN A 120 -19.69 4.42 1.90
CA GLN A 120 -21.03 4.96 2.05
C GLN A 120 -21.87 4.08 2.98
N SER A 121 -21.46 2.83 3.18
CA SER A 121 -22.08 1.87 4.10
C SER A 121 -21.14 1.50 5.28
N GLY A 122 -21.62 1.50 6.52
CA GLY A 122 -20.82 1.07 7.68
C GLY A 122 -19.70 2.04 8.10
N TRP A 123 -18.47 1.51 8.27
CA TRP A 123 -17.29 2.25 8.75
C TRP A 123 -16.76 3.21 7.68
N LYS A 124 -17.09 4.50 7.82
CA LYS A 124 -16.84 5.51 6.78
C LYS A 124 -15.36 5.87 6.57
N ASN A 125 -14.52 5.65 7.59
CA ASN A 125 -13.16 6.21 7.64
C ASN A 125 -12.08 5.35 6.98
N SER A 126 -12.28 4.04 6.83
CA SER A 126 -11.31 3.15 6.18
C SER A 126 -12.07 2.17 5.29
N ASN A 127 -11.85 2.26 3.98
CA ASN A 127 -12.54 1.45 3.00
C ASN A 127 -11.57 0.60 2.18
N TRP A 128 -11.79 -0.71 2.19
CA TRP A 128 -11.01 -1.71 1.45
C TRP A 128 -11.79 -2.30 0.27
N ARG A 129 -12.87 -1.65 -0.14
CA ARG A 129 -13.78 -2.08 -1.21
C ARG A 129 -13.63 -1.28 -2.50
N GLY A 130 -12.43 -0.77 -2.77
CA GLY A 130 -12.17 -0.04 -4.01
C GLY A 130 -10.98 0.90 -3.98
N PRO A 131 -10.75 1.71 -2.92
CA PRO A 131 -9.68 2.70 -2.93
C PRO A 131 -8.29 2.09 -3.11
N VAL A 132 -7.35 2.93 -3.51
CA VAL A 132 -5.94 2.58 -3.72
C VAL A 132 -5.17 2.76 -2.42
N TRP A 133 -4.54 1.68 -1.95
CA TRP A 133 -3.71 1.69 -0.76
C TRP A 133 -2.24 1.49 -1.13
N LEU A 134 -1.41 2.45 -0.72
CA LEU A 134 0.02 2.43 -1.04
C LEU A 134 0.78 1.18 -0.53
N PRO A 135 0.57 0.63 0.68
CA PRO A 135 1.35 -0.53 1.14
C PRO A 135 1.17 -1.77 0.26
N ILE A 136 -0.07 -2.08 -0.15
CA ILE A 136 -0.32 -3.23 -1.03
C ILE A 136 0.16 -2.94 -2.44
N ASN A 137 -0.05 -1.72 -2.94
CA ASN A 137 0.43 -1.33 -4.27
C ASN A 137 1.96 -1.36 -4.37
N TYR A 138 2.68 -0.96 -3.32
CA TYR A 138 4.14 -1.09 -3.26
C TYR A 138 4.56 -2.56 -3.41
N LEU A 139 3.95 -3.47 -2.64
CA LEU A 139 4.23 -4.90 -2.75
C LEU A 139 3.90 -5.47 -4.14
N LEU A 140 2.81 -4.99 -4.75
CA LEU A 140 2.43 -5.36 -6.12
C LEU A 140 3.45 -4.87 -7.15
N VAL A 141 3.97 -3.65 -7.03
CA VAL A 141 5.05 -3.18 -7.92
C VAL A 141 6.24 -4.13 -7.86
N GLN A 142 6.65 -4.55 -6.66
CA GLN A 142 7.78 -5.49 -6.50
C GLN A 142 7.49 -6.89 -7.07
N ALA A 143 6.26 -7.37 -6.91
CA ALA A 143 5.84 -8.68 -7.43
C ALA A 143 5.71 -8.67 -8.95
N ILE A 144 5.02 -7.66 -9.51
CA ILE A 144 4.83 -7.49 -10.95
C ILE A 144 6.18 -7.32 -11.65
N ALA A 145 7.13 -6.58 -11.07
CA ALA A 145 8.43 -6.34 -11.70
C ALA A 145 9.22 -7.62 -12.01
N LYS A 146 8.93 -8.74 -11.34
CA LYS A 146 9.56 -10.05 -11.60
C LYS A 146 9.04 -10.72 -12.88
N HIS A 147 7.86 -10.33 -13.35
CA HIS A 147 7.15 -10.99 -14.46
C HIS A 147 6.85 -10.03 -15.62
N ASP A 148 6.52 -8.77 -15.33
CA ASP A 148 6.27 -7.70 -16.29
C ASP A 148 6.85 -6.37 -15.78
N PRO A 149 8.14 -6.10 -16.04
CA PRO A 149 8.80 -4.86 -15.63
C PRO A 149 8.13 -3.60 -16.19
N ALA A 150 7.56 -3.66 -17.40
CA ALA A 150 6.93 -2.50 -18.03
C ALA A 150 5.63 -2.12 -17.32
N LEU A 151 4.80 -3.10 -16.98
CA LEU A 151 3.59 -2.88 -16.18
C LEU A 151 3.93 -2.36 -14.78
N ALA A 152 4.95 -2.93 -14.14
CA ALA A 152 5.40 -2.48 -12.83
C ALA A 152 5.83 -1.01 -12.86
N GLU A 153 6.57 -0.61 -13.89
CA GLU A 153 7.00 0.79 -14.05
C GLU A 153 5.83 1.73 -14.34
N LYS A 154 4.81 1.29 -15.09
CA LYS A 154 3.61 2.10 -15.29
C LYS A 154 2.83 2.27 -13.99
N LEU A 155 2.68 1.19 -13.21
CA LEU A 155 2.00 1.24 -11.92
C LEU A 155 2.76 2.16 -10.94
N ARG A 156 4.09 2.01 -10.88
CA ARG A 156 4.97 2.86 -10.07
C ARG A 156 4.79 4.34 -10.40
N GLU A 157 4.76 4.70 -11.68
CA GLU A 157 4.53 6.08 -12.11
C GLU A 157 3.17 6.61 -11.66
N ASN A 158 2.10 5.86 -11.91
CA ASN A 158 0.74 6.23 -11.51
C ASN A 158 0.65 6.52 -10.00
N LEU A 159 1.25 5.66 -9.16
CA LEU A 159 1.25 5.82 -7.71
C LEU A 159 1.99 7.08 -7.27
N ILE A 160 3.18 7.33 -7.83
CA ILE A 160 3.98 8.51 -7.48
C ILE A 160 3.25 9.78 -7.91
N THR A 161 2.68 9.79 -9.12
CA THR A 161 1.92 10.93 -9.63
C THR A 161 0.66 11.20 -8.81
N ALA A 162 -0.05 10.16 -8.36
CA ALA A 162 -1.22 10.32 -7.50
C ALA A 162 -0.85 11.00 -6.16
N VAL A 163 0.20 10.49 -5.50
CA VAL A 163 0.68 11.04 -4.23
C VAL A 163 1.21 12.47 -4.41
N GLU A 164 1.96 12.75 -5.49
CA GLU A 164 2.48 14.10 -5.78
C GLU A 164 1.36 15.10 -6.06
N SER A 165 0.37 14.72 -6.88
CA SER A 165 -0.74 15.61 -7.24
C SER A 165 -1.53 16.02 -6.00
N GLU A 166 -1.82 15.07 -5.11
CA GLU A 166 -2.55 15.35 -3.87
C GLU A 166 -1.73 16.16 -2.88
N TRP A 167 -0.43 15.87 -2.76
CA TRP A 167 0.44 16.70 -1.95
C TRP A 167 0.52 18.14 -2.48
N GLN A 168 0.61 18.34 -3.80
CA GLN A 168 0.62 19.68 -4.39
C GLN A 168 -0.70 20.43 -4.12
N ARG A 169 -1.82 19.71 -4.11
CA ARG A 169 -3.16 20.28 -3.87
C ARG A 169 -3.41 20.63 -2.40
N THR A 170 -2.88 19.84 -1.47
CA THR A 170 -3.30 19.87 -0.06
C THR A 170 -2.16 20.11 0.94
N GLY A 171 -0.91 19.84 0.53
CA GLY A 171 0.27 19.80 1.41
C GLY A 171 0.39 18.52 2.24
N HIS A 172 -0.52 17.55 2.08
CA HIS A 172 -0.74 16.44 3.00
C HIS A 172 -0.48 15.07 2.34
N PHE A 173 -0.21 14.05 3.16
CA PHE A 173 -0.16 12.64 2.74
C PHE A 173 -1.35 11.91 3.36
N PHE A 174 -2.04 11.12 2.55
CA PHE A 174 -3.30 10.49 2.94
C PHE A 174 -3.15 9.00 3.19
N GLU A 175 -4.13 8.45 3.90
CA GLU A 175 -4.19 7.04 4.27
C GLU A 175 -4.37 6.13 3.05
N TYR A 176 -5.25 6.55 2.14
CA TYR A 176 -5.54 5.90 0.87
C TYR A 176 -6.08 6.92 -0.13
N TYR A 177 -6.21 6.52 -1.39
CA TYR A 177 -6.58 7.41 -2.49
C TYR A 177 -7.82 6.91 -3.21
N HIS A 178 -8.71 7.83 -3.60
CA HIS A 178 -9.90 7.53 -4.36
C HIS A 178 -9.54 6.93 -5.72
N ALA A 179 -10.06 5.74 -6.02
CA ALA A 179 -9.62 4.97 -7.18
C ALA A 179 -9.92 5.61 -8.54
N GLU A 180 -10.92 6.50 -8.62
CA GLU A 180 -11.33 7.15 -9.89
C GLU A 180 -10.95 8.63 -10.01
N THR A 181 -10.55 9.28 -8.91
CA THR A 181 -10.29 10.74 -8.90
C THR A 181 -8.89 11.07 -8.39
N GLY A 182 -8.25 10.14 -7.68
CA GLY A 182 -6.96 10.37 -7.03
C GLY A 182 -7.07 11.18 -5.74
N GLU A 183 -8.27 11.58 -5.30
CA GLU A 183 -8.45 12.33 -4.05
C GLU A 183 -7.88 11.55 -2.85
N GLY A 184 -7.07 12.21 -2.03
CA GLY A 184 -6.58 11.67 -0.78
C GLY A 184 -7.69 11.59 0.28
N LEU A 185 -7.81 10.44 0.93
CA LEU A 185 -8.88 10.11 1.86
C LEU A 185 -8.35 9.47 3.16
N GLY A 186 -9.21 9.39 4.16
CA GLY A 186 -8.84 8.89 5.50
C GLY A 186 -7.99 9.90 6.27
N ALA A 187 -7.06 9.42 7.10
CA ALA A 187 -6.13 10.30 7.82
C ALA A 187 -5.18 11.05 6.86
N ASP A 188 -4.99 12.36 7.06
CA ASP A 188 -4.33 13.29 6.12
C ASP A 188 -2.91 13.75 6.54
N HIS A 189 -2.37 13.18 7.63
CA HIS A 189 -0.96 13.36 8.03
C HIS A 189 -0.21 12.02 7.99
N GLN A 190 -0.58 11.16 7.05
CA GLN A 190 -0.08 9.80 6.92
C GLN A 190 1.31 9.75 6.28
N THR A 191 2.32 10.09 7.08
CA THR A 191 3.72 9.66 6.83
C THR A 191 4.01 8.26 7.38
N GLY A 192 2.95 7.46 7.60
CA GLY A 192 3.04 6.04 7.93
C GLY A 192 3.33 5.19 6.70
N TRP A 193 2.36 4.40 6.23
CA TRP A 193 2.60 3.54 5.06
C TRP A 193 2.68 4.31 3.74
N THR A 194 2.11 5.51 3.65
CA THR A 194 2.20 6.33 2.42
C THR A 194 3.62 6.85 2.20
N ALA A 195 4.49 6.82 3.22
CA ALA A 195 5.91 7.10 3.07
C ALA A 195 6.65 6.10 2.17
N LEU A 196 6.06 4.92 1.86
CA LEU A 196 6.62 3.98 0.89
C LEU A 196 6.78 4.57 -0.52
N VAL A 197 6.15 5.71 -0.82
CA VAL A 197 6.40 6.47 -2.06
C VAL A 197 7.87 6.86 -2.20
N ALA A 198 8.60 7.05 -1.10
CA ALA A 198 10.03 7.32 -1.11
C ALA A 198 10.83 6.17 -1.75
N ASN A 199 10.47 4.92 -1.44
CA ASN A 199 11.08 3.75 -2.06
C ASN A 199 10.74 3.68 -3.56
N LEU A 200 9.47 3.95 -3.91
CA LEU A 200 9.05 3.95 -5.30
C LEU A 200 9.86 4.95 -6.15
N ILE A 201 10.10 6.15 -5.60
CA ILE A 201 10.93 7.20 -6.20
C ILE A 201 12.40 6.75 -6.30
N TYR A 202 12.96 6.25 -5.19
CA TYR A 202 14.36 5.83 -5.15
C TYR A 202 14.66 4.72 -6.17
N GLU A 203 13.82 3.70 -6.25
CA GLU A 203 14.04 2.57 -7.16
C GLU A 203 13.97 2.94 -8.64
N ARG A 204 13.27 4.03 -8.99
CA ARG A 204 13.14 4.51 -10.37
C ARG A 204 14.25 5.46 -10.80
N TRP A 205 14.68 6.38 -9.92
CA TRP A 205 15.63 7.43 -10.28
C TRP A 205 16.88 7.51 -9.39
N GLY A 206 16.92 6.79 -8.27
CA GLY A 206 18.05 6.75 -7.34
C GLY A 206 19.12 5.73 -7.68
N LYS A 207 19.15 5.25 -8.93
CA LYS A 207 20.20 4.37 -9.47
C LYS A 207 21.31 5.19 -10.10
#